data_AF-A0A3A6DCA9-F1
#
_entry.id   AF-A0A3A6DCA9-F1
#
_cell.length_a   1.000
_cell.length_b   1.000
_cell.length_c   1.000
_cell.angle_alpha   90.00
_cell.angle_beta   90.00
_cell.angle_gamma   90.00
#
_symmetry.space_group_name_H-M   'P 1'
#
loop_
_entity.id
_entity.type
_entity.pdbx_description
1 polymer ?
#
loop_
_entity_poly.entity_id
_entity_poly.type
_entity_poly.pdbx_seq_one_letter_code
_entity_poly.pdbx_strand_id
1 'polypeptide(L)'
;MRKQMVILLAAGLLVTGCSKNETEDTLKKYGIEDIKSCKNIEAVKAAGDAVVKDKGSVYCNIDTDKNLNQATAFVKKEYNADCITSFLKLPYYRKELTERYIAYDDGKKAAEDIVTYVNIGLDQPYFTNVDVIKDTEDVLMLVNKYHRLPDNYEPKNLVKTPNACVIGEDYSCQSEPQYLRKEVADAFSKLVQAGKAEHINIKAIASYRSYAYQKNLYDYYAQSEGKAYADKYYARPGQSEHNSALAVDVTINDENFNEIEKSVHYDWLLQHISDYGFILRYPEDKVDVTGYQYESWHLRYVGKAAAKDIVKQGLTLDEYIARKDVEK
;
A
#
# COMPACT_ATOMS: atom_id res chain seq x y z
N MET A 1 -1.30 -79.51 47.45
CA MET A 1 -0.68 -79.95 46.18
C MET A 1 0.45 -78.99 45.81
N ARG A 2 1.64 -79.57 45.57
CA ARG A 2 2.81 -79.08 44.82
C ARG A 2 3.18 -77.58 44.80
N LYS A 3 4.28 -77.31 45.51
CA LYS A 3 5.50 -76.57 45.09
C LYS A 3 5.50 -76.01 43.66
N GLN A 4 5.94 -74.76 43.51
CA GLN A 4 7.12 -74.48 42.69
C GLN A 4 7.85 -73.20 43.15
N MET A 5 9.11 -73.43 43.48
CA MET A 5 10.17 -72.48 43.76
C MET A 5 11.01 -72.45 42.48
N VAL A 6 11.25 -71.27 41.90
CA VAL A 6 12.33 -71.07 40.92
C VAL A 6 13.05 -69.79 41.30
N ILE A 7 14.26 -69.98 41.80
CA ILE A 7 15.35 -69.00 41.84
C ILE A 7 16.00 -69.05 40.44
N LEU A 8 16.34 -67.91 39.83
CA LEU A 8 17.71 -67.66 39.34
C LEU A 8 17.90 -66.27 38.70
N LEU A 9 18.94 -65.61 39.24
CA LEU A 9 20.00 -64.81 38.62
C LEU A 9 19.74 -63.45 37.93
N ALA A 10 20.63 -62.55 38.35
CA ALA A 10 20.89 -61.19 37.90
C ALA A 10 21.22 -61.04 36.41
N ALA A 11 20.83 -59.89 35.86
CA ALA A 11 21.66 -59.11 34.96
C ALA A 11 21.34 -57.63 35.18
N GLY A 12 22.32 -56.88 35.68
CA GLY A 12 22.27 -55.43 35.66
C GLY A 12 22.36 -54.94 34.22
N LEU A 13 21.53 -53.98 33.86
CA LEU A 13 21.88 -52.97 32.87
C LEU A 13 21.50 -51.60 33.44
N LEU A 14 22.54 -50.92 33.94
CA LEU A 14 22.60 -49.47 33.89
C LEU A 14 22.46 -49.07 32.42
N VAL A 15 21.36 -48.40 32.08
CA VAL A 15 21.33 -47.48 30.94
C VAL A 15 21.08 -46.09 31.50
N THR A 16 22.12 -45.53 32.12
CA THR A 16 22.36 -44.09 32.06
C THR A 16 22.72 -43.77 30.62
N GLY A 17 21.78 -43.20 29.87
CA GLY A 17 22.00 -42.71 28.51
C GLY A 17 21.26 -41.39 28.33
N CYS A 18 22.00 -40.30 28.43
CA CYS A 18 21.55 -38.92 28.38
C CYS A 18 20.73 -38.60 27.11
N SER A 19 19.49 -38.13 27.26
CA SER A 19 18.83 -37.28 26.25
C SER A 19 19.30 -35.83 26.43
N LYS A 20 20.62 -35.63 26.36
CA LYS A 20 21.24 -34.31 26.32
C LYS A 20 22.08 -34.25 25.05
N ASN A 21 21.81 -33.21 24.26
CA ASN A 21 22.77 -32.52 23.40
C ASN A 21 22.81 -32.80 21.89
N GLU A 22 21.86 -33.52 21.29
CA GLU A 22 21.77 -33.45 19.81
C GLU A 22 21.44 -32.03 19.34
N THR A 23 20.58 -31.30 20.04
CA THR A 23 20.26 -29.90 19.74
C THR A 23 21.38 -28.93 20.10
N GLU A 24 22.08 -29.10 21.23
CA GLU A 24 23.19 -28.20 21.59
C GLU A 24 24.41 -28.35 20.67
N ASP A 25 24.83 -29.59 20.35
CA ASP A 25 26.02 -29.79 19.49
C ASP A 25 25.73 -29.46 18.02
N THR A 26 24.48 -29.64 17.56
CA THR A 26 24.09 -29.17 16.22
C THR A 26 24.01 -27.65 16.10
N LEU A 27 23.82 -26.91 17.19
CA LEU A 27 23.73 -25.44 17.17
C LEU A 27 25.10 -24.75 17.25
N LYS A 28 26.09 -25.40 17.88
CA LYS A 28 27.48 -24.93 17.88
C LYS A 28 28.04 -24.74 16.48
N LYS A 29 27.64 -25.60 15.52
CA LYS A 29 28.07 -25.49 14.11
C LYS A 29 27.57 -24.21 13.41
N TYR A 30 26.60 -23.52 14.02
CA TYR A 30 26.07 -22.24 13.57
C TYR A 30 26.54 -21.07 14.43
N GLY A 31 27.48 -21.27 15.36
CA GLY A 31 28.01 -20.22 16.23
C GLY A 31 27.13 -19.91 17.44
N ILE A 32 26.25 -20.82 17.87
CA ILE A 32 25.46 -20.70 19.10
C ILE A 32 26.10 -21.58 20.17
N GLU A 33 26.82 -20.95 21.11
CA GLU A 33 27.55 -21.67 22.16
C GLU A 33 26.66 -22.08 23.34
N ASP A 34 25.61 -21.29 23.64
CA ASP A 34 24.65 -21.55 24.72
C ASP A 34 23.22 -21.27 24.23
N ILE A 35 22.36 -22.29 24.19
CA ILE A 35 20.93 -22.16 23.84
C ILE A 35 20.22 -21.14 24.73
N LYS A 36 20.60 -21.03 26.02
CA LYS A 36 19.96 -20.10 26.95
C LYS A 36 20.23 -18.63 26.61
N SER A 37 21.30 -18.36 25.87
CA SER A 37 21.61 -17.03 25.37
C SER A 37 20.78 -16.65 24.12
N CYS A 38 20.13 -17.63 23.50
CA CYS A 38 19.31 -17.44 22.31
C CYS A 38 17.92 -16.93 22.70
N LYS A 39 17.65 -15.64 22.48
CA LYS A 39 16.36 -15.01 22.85
C LYS A 39 15.21 -15.56 22.01
N ASN A 40 15.48 -15.88 20.74
CA ASN A 40 14.50 -16.42 19.81
C ASN A 40 15.03 -17.68 19.11
N ILE A 41 14.89 -18.83 19.78
CA ILE A 41 15.27 -20.11 19.20
C ILE A 41 14.37 -20.53 18.04
N GLU A 42 13.14 -20.01 17.97
CA GLU A 42 12.20 -20.31 16.88
C GLU A 42 12.71 -19.76 15.54
N ALA A 43 13.41 -18.62 15.52
CA ALA A 43 14.06 -18.10 14.33
C ALA A 43 15.10 -19.08 13.76
N VAL A 44 15.88 -19.74 14.63
CA VAL A 44 16.86 -20.75 14.23
C VAL A 44 16.17 -22.01 13.71
N LYS A 45 15.11 -22.47 14.40
CA LYS A 45 14.33 -23.64 13.99
C LYS A 45 13.63 -23.42 12.65
N ALA A 46 13.06 -22.23 12.44
CA ALA A 46 12.41 -21.83 11.19
C ALA A 46 13.38 -21.85 10.00
N ALA A 47 14.62 -21.41 10.21
CA ALA A 47 15.66 -21.47 9.18
C ALA A 47 16.14 -22.90 8.90
N GLY A 48 16.11 -23.81 9.89
CA GLY A 48 16.47 -25.22 9.73
C GLY A 48 17.86 -25.41 9.10
N ASP A 49 17.95 -26.17 8.02
CA ASP A 49 19.21 -26.40 7.31
C ASP A 49 19.75 -25.15 6.59
N ALA A 50 18.93 -24.10 6.44
CA ALA A 50 19.31 -22.87 5.80
C ALA A 50 19.99 -21.86 6.74
N VAL A 51 20.14 -22.18 8.03
CA VAL A 51 20.89 -21.34 8.98
C VAL A 51 22.30 -21.09 8.44
N VAL A 52 22.63 -19.80 8.30
CA VAL A 52 23.94 -19.39 7.79
C VAL A 52 25.00 -19.69 8.85
N LYS A 53 26.05 -20.40 8.43
CA LYS A 53 27.19 -20.77 9.28
C LYS A 53 27.76 -19.54 10.00
N ASP A 54 28.09 -19.70 11.28
CA ASP A 54 28.65 -18.66 12.16
C ASP A 54 27.77 -17.40 12.36
N LYS A 55 26.50 -17.44 11.91
CA LYS A 55 25.53 -16.34 12.04
C LYS A 55 24.33 -16.68 12.92
N GLY A 56 24.36 -17.80 13.63
CA GLY A 56 23.26 -18.25 14.49
C GLY A 56 22.85 -17.21 15.55
N SER A 57 23.81 -16.42 16.05
CA SER A 57 23.54 -15.32 16.98
C SER A 57 22.64 -14.22 16.39
N VAL A 58 22.65 -14.01 15.07
CA VAL A 58 21.76 -13.05 14.41
C VAL A 58 20.32 -13.54 14.51
N TYR A 59 20.06 -14.79 14.13
CA TYR A 59 18.72 -15.41 14.25
C TYR A 59 18.21 -15.36 15.70
N CYS A 60 19.07 -15.72 16.65
CA CYS A 60 18.75 -15.72 18.08
C CYS A 60 18.33 -14.37 18.65
N ASN A 61 18.67 -13.26 18.00
CA ASN A 61 18.34 -11.91 18.47
C ASN A 61 17.22 -11.25 17.66
N ILE A 62 16.59 -11.94 16.69
CA ILE A 62 15.42 -11.42 15.98
C ILE A 62 14.25 -11.32 16.98
N ASP A 63 13.74 -10.11 17.18
CA ASP A 63 12.72 -9.78 18.20
C ASP A 63 11.32 -9.71 17.57
N THR A 64 10.91 -10.83 16.97
CA THR A 64 9.55 -11.06 16.46
C THR A 64 9.34 -12.57 16.23
N ASP A 65 8.11 -13.05 16.32
CA ASP A 65 7.70 -14.41 15.94
C ASP A 65 7.16 -14.48 14.50
N LYS A 66 7.01 -13.32 13.85
CA LYS A 66 6.45 -13.22 12.49
C LYS A 66 7.50 -13.46 11.41
N ASN A 67 7.05 -14.07 10.31
CA ASN A 67 7.80 -14.19 9.06
C ASN A 67 9.21 -14.80 9.18
N LEU A 68 9.48 -15.59 10.23
CA LEU A 68 10.82 -16.10 10.55
C LEU A 68 11.46 -16.92 9.42
N ASN A 69 10.67 -17.60 8.59
CA ASN A 69 11.16 -18.33 7.41
C ASN A 69 11.87 -17.41 6.39
N GLN A 70 11.65 -16.10 6.44
CA GLN A 70 12.28 -15.12 5.55
C GLN A 70 13.60 -14.58 6.11
N ALA A 71 13.89 -14.76 7.41
CA ALA A 71 15.08 -14.21 8.07
C ALA A 71 16.38 -14.59 7.36
N THR A 72 16.48 -15.84 6.88
CA THR A 72 17.67 -16.35 6.19
C THR A 72 18.05 -15.53 4.96
N ALA A 73 17.09 -14.98 4.21
CA ALA A 73 17.38 -14.14 3.04
C ALA A 73 18.15 -12.87 3.44
N PHE A 74 17.72 -12.23 4.53
CA PHE A 74 18.40 -11.05 5.07
C PHE A 74 19.77 -11.38 5.67
N VAL A 75 19.90 -12.49 6.42
CA VAL A 75 21.18 -12.89 7.01
C VAL A 75 22.23 -13.15 5.94
N LYS A 76 21.85 -13.77 4.81
CA LYS A 76 22.74 -13.95 3.64
C LYS A 76 23.23 -12.64 3.02
N LYS A 77 22.57 -11.52 3.34
CA LYS A 77 22.90 -10.17 2.90
C LYS A 77 23.49 -9.33 4.02
N GLU A 78 23.94 -9.97 5.09
CA GLU A 78 24.66 -9.36 6.21
C GLU A 78 23.83 -8.37 7.04
N TYR A 79 22.50 -8.47 7.01
CA TYR A 79 21.64 -7.69 7.91
C TYR A 79 21.82 -8.18 9.35
N ASN A 80 21.82 -7.23 10.30
CA ASN A 80 21.79 -7.54 11.72
C ASN A 80 20.36 -7.85 12.21
N ALA A 81 20.25 -8.36 13.43
CA ALA A 81 18.97 -8.81 13.99
C ALA A 81 17.94 -7.69 14.13
N ASP A 82 18.35 -6.47 14.49
CA ASP A 82 17.46 -5.33 14.67
C ASP A 82 16.86 -4.89 13.32
N CYS A 83 17.70 -4.82 12.27
CA CYS A 83 17.24 -4.54 10.92
C CYS A 83 16.25 -5.61 10.47
N ILE A 84 16.58 -6.90 10.59
CA ILE A 84 15.68 -8.00 10.21
C ILE A 84 14.34 -7.89 10.95
N THR A 85 14.40 -7.66 12.25
CA THR A 85 13.20 -7.47 13.09
C THR A 85 12.33 -6.34 12.56
N SER A 86 12.94 -5.21 12.18
CA SER A 86 12.22 -4.04 11.66
C SER A 86 11.42 -4.33 10.39
N PHE A 87 11.86 -5.27 9.53
CA PHE A 87 11.10 -5.73 8.37
C PHE A 87 10.02 -6.75 8.78
N LEU A 88 10.44 -7.83 9.45
CA LEU A 88 9.60 -9.01 9.65
C LEU A 88 8.41 -8.75 10.58
N LYS A 89 8.51 -7.75 11.48
CA LYS A 89 7.43 -7.37 12.40
C LYS A 89 6.31 -6.55 11.75
N LEU A 90 6.53 -5.98 10.57
CA LEU A 90 5.56 -5.09 9.95
C LEU A 90 4.30 -5.89 9.57
N PRO A 91 3.09 -5.44 9.96
CA PRO A 91 1.85 -6.17 9.70
C PRO A 91 1.50 -6.26 8.20
N TYR A 92 2.14 -5.44 7.38
CA TYR A 92 1.96 -5.41 5.92
C TYR A 92 3.19 -5.94 5.15
N TYR A 93 4.10 -6.63 5.85
CA TYR A 93 5.21 -7.34 5.21
C TYR A 93 4.69 -8.50 4.36
N ARG A 94 5.09 -8.56 3.09
CA ARG A 94 4.70 -9.62 2.15
C ARG A 94 5.86 -10.57 1.92
N LYS A 95 5.75 -11.81 2.42
CA LYS A 95 6.80 -12.83 2.39
C LYS A 95 7.29 -13.19 0.98
N GLU A 96 6.44 -13.01 -0.04
CA GLU A 96 6.78 -13.24 -1.44
C GLU A 96 7.63 -12.11 -2.05
N LEU A 97 7.72 -10.95 -1.37
CA LEU A 97 8.48 -9.79 -1.82
C LEU A 97 9.81 -9.62 -1.08
N THR A 98 10.19 -10.55 -0.19
CA THR A 98 11.43 -10.52 0.61
C THR A 98 12.66 -10.10 -0.19
N GLU A 99 12.91 -10.77 -1.32
CA GLU A 99 14.08 -10.50 -2.15
C GLU A 99 14.02 -9.12 -2.82
N ARG A 100 12.81 -8.61 -3.11
CA ARG A 100 12.62 -7.25 -3.63
C ARG A 100 12.87 -6.18 -2.57
N TYR A 101 12.43 -6.41 -1.32
CA TYR A 101 12.76 -5.52 -0.21
C TYR A 101 14.27 -5.38 -0.03
N ILE A 102 14.97 -6.52 0.02
CA ILE A 102 16.43 -6.58 0.13
C ILE A 102 17.12 -5.89 -1.05
N ALA A 103 16.61 -6.08 -2.27
CA ALA A 103 17.19 -5.48 -3.47
C ALA A 103 16.95 -3.97 -3.57
N TYR A 104 15.86 -3.47 -2.99
CA TYR A 104 15.50 -2.05 -2.99
C TYR A 104 16.15 -1.25 -1.85
N ASP A 105 16.60 -1.94 -0.80
CA ASP A 105 17.31 -1.31 0.32
C ASP A 105 18.65 -0.70 -0.13
N ASP A 106 18.79 0.61 0.06
CA ASP A 106 20.00 1.38 -0.24
C ASP A 106 20.87 1.65 1.01
N GLY A 107 20.49 1.08 2.16
CA GLY A 107 21.11 1.28 3.46
C GLY A 107 20.77 2.62 4.12
N LYS A 108 19.86 3.41 3.55
CA LYS A 108 19.48 4.74 4.05
C LYS A 108 18.02 4.84 4.47
N LYS A 109 17.12 4.10 3.81
CA LYS A 109 15.68 4.14 4.08
C LYS A 109 15.31 3.31 5.31
N ALA A 110 14.22 3.70 5.97
CA ALA A 110 13.61 2.88 7.00
C ALA A 110 12.96 1.63 6.38
N ALA A 111 12.88 0.54 7.16
CA ALA A 111 12.21 -0.68 6.72
C ALA A 111 10.74 -0.44 6.37
N GLU A 112 10.05 0.44 7.12
CA GLU A 112 8.68 0.85 6.81
C GLU A 112 8.55 1.41 5.39
N ASP A 113 9.48 2.27 4.97
CA ASP A 113 9.46 2.90 3.64
C ASP A 113 9.79 1.89 2.55
N ILE A 114 10.82 1.06 2.75
CA ILE A 114 11.20 0.01 1.79
C ILE A 114 10.03 -0.94 1.54
N VAL A 115 9.43 -1.46 2.62
CA VAL A 115 8.29 -2.39 2.50
C VAL A 115 7.10 -1.69 1.85
N THR A 116 6.79 -0.44 2.24
CA THR A 116 5.68 0.31 1.66
C THR A 116 5.90 0.54 0.16
N TYR A 117 7.06 1.03 -0.26
CA TYR A 117 7.33 1.39 -1.65
C TYR A 117 7.43 0.18 -2.58
N VAL A 118 8.00 -0.93 -2.11
CA VAL A 118 8.01 -2.19 -2.87
C VAL A 118 6.60 -2.80 -2.94
N ASN A 119 5.78 -2.67 -1.89
CA ASN A 119 4.37 -3.08 -1.93
C ASN A 119 3.54 -2.25 -2.93
N ILE A 120 3.89 -0.98 -3.14
CA ILE A 120 3.31 -0.13 -4.21
C ILE A 120 3.81 -0.58 -5.59
N GLY A 121 5.07 -1.01 -5.67
CA GLY A 121 5.74 -1.40 -6.92
C GLY A 121 6.79 -0.40 -7.42
N LEU A 122 7.20 0.57 -6.59
CA LEU A 122 8.12 1.66 -6.95
C LEU A 122 9.57 1.21 -7.23
N ASP A 123 9.92 -0.03 -6.89
CA ASP A 123 11.17 -0.68 -7.31
C ASP A 123 11.14 -1.13 -8.78
N GLN A 124 10.02 -0.99 -9.47
CA GLN A 124 9.83 -1.40 -10.86
C GLN A 124 9.44 -0.21 -11.75
N PRO A 125 9.81 -0.20 -13.05
CA PRO A 125 9.38 0.84 -13.97
C PRO A 125 7.86 0.96 -14.05
N TYR A 126 7.34 2.18 -14.18
CA TYR A 126 5.91 2.41 -14.36
C TYR A 126 5.35 1.61 -15.54
N PHE A 127 4.09 1.17 -15.38
CA PHE A 127 3.36 0.40 -16.38
C PHE A 127 3.94 -0.99 -16.67
N THR A 128 4.78 -1.53 -15.77
CA THR A 128 5.16 -2.94 -15.75
C THR A 128 4.37 -3.66 -14.66
N ASN A 129 4.15 -4.96 -14.83
CA ASN A 129 3.40 -5.80 -13.87
C ASN A 129 2.04 -5.20 -13.46
N VAL A 130 1.31 -4.65 -14.44
CA VAL A 130 0.05 -3.94 -14.17
C VAL A 130 -1.04 -4.93 -13.75
N ASP A 131 -1.52 -4.78 -12.52
CA ASP A 131 -2.60 -5.59 -11.97
C ASP A 131 -3.96 -5.08 -12.44
N VAL A 132 -4.86 -6.02 -12.76
CA VAL A 132 -6.25 -5.71 -13.08
C VAL A 132 -7.07 -5.79 -11.80
N ILE A 133 -7.70 -4.67 -11.44
CA ILE A 133 -8.55 -4.56 -10.24
C ILE A 133 -9.74 -5.51 -10.37
N LYS A 134 -9.89 -6.41 -9.40
CA LYS A 134 -10.96 -7.41 -9.36
C LYS A 134 -12.20 -6.91 -8.62
N ASP A 135 -11.99 -6.33 -7.44
CA ASP A 135 -13.06 -5.71 -6.67
C ASP A 135 -13.21 -4.25 -7.10
N THR A 136 -14.22 -4.00 -7.92
CA THR A 136 -14.53 -2.66 -8.45
C THR A 136 -15.65 -1.96 -7.67
N GLU A 137 -16.20 -2.61 -6.64
CA GLU A 137 -17.20 -2.03 -5.75
C GLU A 137 -16.51 -1.35 -4.55
N ASP A 138 -15.35 -1.85 -4.10
CA ASP A 138 -14.56 -1.20 -3.04
C ASP A 138 -14.11 0.21 -3.43
N VAL A 139 -14.58 1.21 -2.69
CA VAL A 139 -14.19 2.62 -2.85
C VAL A 139 -12.72 2.89 -2.52
N LEU A 140 -12.04 1.93 -1.87
CA LEU A 140 -10.59 1.96 -1.62
C LEU A 140 -9.75 1.38 -2.76
N MET A 141 -10.35 0.94 -3.87
CA MET A 141 -9.57 0.39 -4.97
C MET A 141 -8.51 1.39 -5.45
N LEU A 142 -7.28 0.92 -5.60
CA LEU A 142 -6.17 1.74 -6.06
C LEU A 142 -6.15 1.71 -7.59
N VAL A 143 -6.37 2.84 -8.25
CA VAL A 143 -6.22 3.00 -9.70
C VAL A 143 -5.02 3.91 -9.91
N ASN A 144 -3.95 3.39 -10.52
CA ASN A 144 -2.70 4.11 -10.72
C ASN A 144 -1.87 3.47 -11.86
N LYS A 145 -0.57 3.80 -11.95
CA LYS A 145 0.33 3.29 -13.00
C LYS A 145 0.62 1.78 -12.90
N TYR A 146 0.34 1.16 -11.76
CA TYR A 146 0.48 -0.29 -11.52
C TYR A 146 -0.85 -1.04 -11.41
N HIS A 147 -1.98 -0.34 -11.30
CA HIS A 147 -3.30 -0.94 -11.14
C HIS A 147 -4.30 -0.33 -12.10
N ARG A 148 -4.89 -1.16 -12.95
CA ARG A 148 -5.88 -0.73 -13.95
C ARG A 148 -7.25 -1.33 -13.67
N LEU A 149 -8.29 -0.59 -14.01
CA LEU A 149 -9.65 -1.10 -14.09
C LEU A 149 -9.76 -2.16 -15.21
N PRO A 150 -10.71 -3.10 -15.09
CA PRO A 150 -11.03 -4.05 -16.15
C PRO A 150 -11.35 -3.36 -17.47
N ASP A 151 -11.08 -4.06 -18.58
CA ASP A 151 -11.48 -3.59 -19.90
C ASP A 151 -13.00 -3.45 -19.96
N ASN A 152 -13.47 -2.33 -20.53
CA ASN A 152 -14.89 -1.96 -20.61
C ASN A 152 -15.59 -1.78 -19.24
N TYR A 153 -14.83 -1.51 -18.17
CA TYR A 153 -15.43 -1.18 -16.88
C TYR A 153 -16.26 0.11 -16.97
N GLU A 154 -17.51 0.01 -16.51
CA GLU A 154 -18.41 1.14 -16.29
C GLU A 154 -18.93 1.11 -14.85
N PRO A 155 -18.83 2.22 -14.09
CA PRO A 155 -19.39 2.27 -12.76
C PRO A 155 -20.91 2.11 -12.77
N LYS A 156 -21.43 1.38 -11.78
CA LYS A 156 -22.88 1.30 -11.55
C LYS A 156 -23.37 2.51 -10.77
N ASN A 157 -24.68 2.77 -10.83
CA ASN A 157 -25.37 3.78 -10.02
C ASN A 157 -24.80 5.20 -10.20
N LEU A 158 -24.44 5.56 -11.44
CA LEU A 158 -24.04 6.91 -11.78
C LEU A 158 -25.22 7.87 -11.66
N VAL A 159 -24.99 9.00 -11.01
CA VAL A 159 -25.92 10.12 -10.90
C VAL A 159 -25.21 11.41 -11.28
N LYS A 160 -25.98 12.44 -11.65
CA LYS A 160 -25.40 13.74 -12.02
C LYS A 160 -24.56 14.30 -10.87
N THR A 161 -23.38 14.81 -11.20
CA THR A 161 -22.49 15.46 -10.24
C THR A 161 -23.15 16.72 -9.67
N PRO A 162 -23.30 16.84 -8.34
CA PRO A 162 -23.85 18.04 -7.72
C PRO A 162 -22.92 19.25 -7.93
N ASN A 163 -23.48 20.45 -8.11
CA ASN A 163 -22.72 21.69 -8.29
C ASN A 163 -21.62 21.60 -9.36
N ALA A 164 -21.92 20.88 -10.45
CA ALA A 164 -21.05 20.80 -11.62
C ALA A 164 -21.03 22.13 -12.38
N CYS A 165 -19.89 22.43 -12.99
CA CYS A 165 -19.73 23.52 -13.92
C CYS A 165 -20.67 23.40 -15.13
N VAL A 166 -20.85 24.53 -15.82
CA VAL A 166 -21.69 24.60 -17.02
C VAL A 166 -20.84 24.45 -18.27
N ILE A 167 -21.07 23.38 -19.02
CA ILE A 167 -20.32 23.03 -20.23
C ILE A 167 -20.50 24.14 -21.27
N GLY A 168 -19.37 24.66 -21.77
CA GLY A 168 -19.34 25.73 -22.77
C GLY A 168 -19.46 27.15 -22.19
N GLU A 169 -19.71 27.28 -20.89
CA GLU A 169 -19.70 28.57 -20.18
C GLU A 169 -18.48 28.69 -19.26
N ASP A 170 -18.26 27.68 -18.41
CA ASP A 170 -17.11 27.63 -17.51
C ASP A 170 -15.85 27.13 -18.27
N TYR A 171 -14.79 27.92 -18.30
CA TYR A 171 -13.56 27.66 -19.10
C TYR A 171 -12.92 26.29 -18.82
N SER A 172 -12.93 25.85 -17.56
CA SER A 172 -12.28 24.61 -17.11
C SER A 172 -13.22 23.42 -17.07
N CYS A 173 -14.45 23.57 -17.56
CA CYS A 173 -15.44 22.53 -17.49
C CYS A 173 -15.12 21.38 -18.45
N GLN A 174 -15.18 20.13 -17.96
CA GLN A 174 -15.06 18.98 -18.84
C GLN A 174 -16.13 19.02 -19.95
N SER A 175 -15.80 18.47 -21.11
CA SER A 175 -16.65 18.53 -22.30
C SER A 175 -17.81 17.51 -22.32
N GLU A 176 -17.86 16.60 -21.34
CA GLU A 176 -18.93 15.59 -21.21
C GLU A 176 -19.80 15.86 -19.97
N PRO A 177 -21.09 15.46 -19.98
CA PRO A 177 -21.91 15.53 -18.79
C PRO A 177 -21.25 14.82 -17.60
N GLN A 178 -21.28 15.50 -16.46
CA GLN A 178 -20.58 15.07 -15.25
C GLN A 178 -21.41 14.09 -14.42
N TYR A 179 -20.80 12.96 -14.08
CA TYR A 179 -21.40 11.93 -13.23
C TYR A 179 -20.46 11.47 -12.14
N LEU A 180 -21.05 11.03 -11.03
CA LEU A 180 -20.36 10.37 -9.92
C LEU A 180 -21.16 9.13 -9.53
N ARG A 181 -20.51 8.16 -8.88
CA ARG A 181 -21.29 7.13 -8.17
C ARG A 181 -22.19 7.81 -7.14
N LYS A 182 -23.40 7.27 -6.92
CA LYS A 182 -24.38 7.87 -6.00
C LYS A 182 -23.81 8.22 -4.63
N GLU A 183 -23.05 7.33 -4.00
CA GLU A 183 -22.45 7.59 -2.68
C GLU A 183 -21.46 8.77 -2.68
N VAL A 184 -20.71 8.93 -3.78
CA VAL A 184 -19.72 9.99 -3.97
C VAL A 184 -20.44 11.30 -4.24
N ALA A 185 -21.50 11.29 -5.05
CA ALA A 185 -22.35 12.45 -5.26
C ALA A 185 -23.00 12.93 -3.95
N ASP A 186 -23.53 12.00 -3.13
CA ASP A 186 -24.13 12.34 -1.84
C ASP A 186 -23.10 12.92 -0.87
N ALA A 187 -21.87 12.39 -0.86
CA ALA A 187 -20.75 12.91 -0.08
C ALA A 187 -20.30 14.29 -0.57
N PHE A 188 -20.13 14.46 -1.88
CA PHE A 188 -19.73 15.71 -2.51
C PHE A 188 -20.77 16.81 -2.28
N SER A 189 -22.06 16.49 -2.40
CA SER A 189 -23.14 17.44 -2.10
C SER A 189 -23.05 17.99 -0.68
N LYS A 190 -22.69 17.16 0.30
CA LYS A 190 -22.50 17.59 1.69
C LYS A 190 -21.28 18.48 1.86
N LEU A 191 -20.16 18.16 1.20
CA LEU A 191 -18.98 19.03 1.17
C LEU A 191 -19.30 20.40 0.57
N VAL A 192 -20.02 20.43 -0.56
CA VAL A 192 -20.48 21.68 -1.20
C VAL A 192 -21.40 22.48 -0.29
N GLN A 193 -22.34 21.83 0.40
CA GLN A 193 -23.24 22.51 1.35
C GLN A 193 -22.47 23.11 2.54
N ALA A 194 -21.47 22.40 3.05
CA ALA A 194 -20.60 22.90 4.11
C ALA A 194 -19.78 24.11 3.64
N GLY A 195 -19.20 24.03 2.43
CA GLY A 195 -18.50 25.18 1.84
C GLY A 195 -19.43 26.38 1.69
N LYS A 196 -20.66 26.18 1.19
CA LYS A 196 -21.66 27.26 1.06
C LYS A 196 -22.01 27.93 2.38
N ALA A 197 -22.06 27.18 3.49
CA ALA A 197 -22.28 27.75 4.82
C ALA A 197 -21.15 28.69 5.27
N GLU A 198 -19.95 28.50 4.73
CA GLU A 198 -18.75 29.31 4.95
C GLU A 198 -18.49 30.31 3.82
N HIS A 199 -19.48 30.52 2.93
CA HIS A 199 -19.37 31.38 1.74
C HIS A 199 -18.32 30.93 0.71
N ILE A 200 -18.01 29.64 0.66
CA ILE A 200 -17.07 29.00 -0.27
C ILE A 200 -17.86 28.21 -1.33
N ASN A 201 -17.77 28.61 -2.59
CA ASN A 201 -18.38 27.87 -3.71
C ASN A 201 -17.43 26.81 -4.24
N ILE A 202 -17.57 25.56 -3.77
CA ILE A 202 -16.84 24.42 -4.31
C ILE A 202 -17.60 23.87 -5.51
N LYS A 203 -17.04 24.01 -6.71
CA LYS A 203 -17.68 23.60 -7.98
C LYS A 203 -16.90 22.44 -8.59
N ALA A 204 -17.60 21.41 -9.07
CA ALA A 204 -16.98 20.31 -9.80
C ALA A 204 -16.71 20.69 -11.27
N ILE A 205 -15.46 20.60 -11.70
CA ILE A 205 -15.06 20.92 -13.08
C ILE A 205 -14.91 19.67 -13.95
N ALA A 206 -14.54 18.54 -13.35
CA ALA A 206 -14.52 17.24 -14.01
C ALA A 206 -14.82 16.11 -13.01
N SER A 207 -15.44 15.04 -13.48
CA SER A 207 -15.79 13.87 -12.65
C SER A 207 -15.66 12.60 -13.48
N TYR A 208 -16.69 11.75 -13.61
CA TYR A 208 -16.56 10.52 -14.41
C TYR A 208 -16.12 10.82 -15.84
N ARG A 209 -15.11 10.09 -16.28
CA ARG A 209 -14.66 10.02 -17.68
C ARG A 209 -14.75 8.58 -18.13
N SER A 210 -15.40 8.32 -19.25
CA SER A 210 -15.43 6.97 -19.82
C SER A 210 -14.03 6.48 -20.19
N TYR A 211 -13.86 5.16 -20.30
CA TYR A 211 -12.62 4.57 -20.82
C TYR A 211 -12.28 5.15 -22.20
N ALA A 212 -13.28 5.27 -23.08
CA ALA A 212 -13.13 5.81 -24.42
C ALA A 212 -12.67 7.27 -24.42
N TYR A 213 -13.24 8.11 -23.55
CA TYR A 213 -12.81 9.50 -23.37
C TYR A 213 -11.34 9.56 -22.94
N GLN A 214 -10.97 8.81 -21.90
CA GLN A 214 -9.59 8.80 -21.39
C GLN A 214 -8.60 8.28 -22.44
N LYS A 215 -9.01 7.31 -23.25
CA LYS A 215 -8.20 6.81 -24.36
C LYS A 215 -7.94 7.90 -25.40
N ASN A 216 -8.98 8.61 -25.84
CA ASN A 216 -8.84 9.68 -26.82
C ASN A 216 -7.97 10.83 -26.28
N LEU A 217 -8.14 11.20 -25.01
CA LEU A 217 -7.32 12.22 -24.34
C LEU A 217 -5.84 11.81 -24.32
N TYR A 218 -5.55 10.59 -23.85
CA TYR A 218 -4.18 10.09 -23.79
C TYR A 218 -3.56 9.97 -25.18
N ASP A 219 -4.28 9.40 -26.15
CA ASP A 219 -3.78 9.21 -27.51
C ASP A 219 -3.49 10.54 -28.20
N TYR A 220 -4.30 11.58 -27.97
CA TYR A 220 -4.06 12.92 -28.47
C TYR A 220 -2.69 13.46 -27.99
N TYR A 221 -2.45 13.49 -26.68
CA TYR A 221 -1.19 14.00 -26.13
C TYR A 221 0.01 13.11 -26.44
N ALA A 222 -0.19 11.79 -26.51
CA ALA A 222 0.86 10.88 -26.92
C ALA A 222 1.29 11.11 -28.38
N GLN A 223 0.35 11.48 -29.25
CA GLN A 223 0.63 11.83 -30.64
C GLN A 223 1.21 13.24 -30.80
N SER A 224 0.72 14.24 -30.06
CA SER A 224 1.13 15.63 -30.22
C SER A 224 2.41 15.99 -29.47
N GLU A 225 2.58 15.49 -28.25
CA GLU A 225 3.69 15.83 -27.33
C GLU A 225 4.64 14.64 -27.06
N GLY A 226 4.26 13.45 -27.51
CA GLY A 226 5.03 12.22 -27.33
C GLY A 226 4.64 11.41 -26.09
N LYS A 227 4.94 10.11 -26.15
CA LYS A 227 4.53 9.14 -25.11
C LYS A 227 5.06 9.47 -23.71
N ALA A 228 6.30 9.96 -23.60
CA ALA A 228 6.89 10.28 -22.30
C ALA A 228 6.17 11.47 -21.62
N TYR A 229 5.76 12.47 -22.39
CA TYR A 229 4.94 13.58 -21.90
C TYR A 229 3.55 13.08 -21.48
N ALA A 230 2.90 12.27 -22.32
CA ALA A 230 1.60 11.70 -22.01
C ALA A 230 1.63 10.84 -20.73
N ASP A 231 2.57 9.90 -20.62
CA ASP A 231 2.76 9.05 -19.43
C ASP A 231 3.06 9.85 -18.14
N LYS A 232 3.54 11.10 -18.26
CA LYS A 232 3.82 12.00 -17.12
C LYS A 232 2.58 12.74 -16.62
N TYR A 233 1.74 13.24 -17.52
CA TYR A 233 0.63 14.15 -17.16
C TYR A 233 -0.77 13.54 -17.36
N TYR A 234 -0.88 12.48 -18.16
CA TYR A 234 -2.17 11.89 -18.53
C TYR A 234 -2.17 10.41 -18.21
N ALA A 235 -3.11 10.00 -17.35
CA ALA A 235 -3.33 8.60 -17.07
C ALA A 235 -3.69 7.83 -18.37
N ARG A 236 -3.14 6.63 -18.51
CA ARG A 236 -3.57 5.69 -19.55
C ARG A 236 -5.03 5.28 -19.35
N PRO A 237 -5.75 4.87 -20.40
CA PRO A 237 -7.14 4.45 -20.27
C PRO A 237 -7.25 3.25 -19.31
N GLY A 238 -8.22 3.30 -18.39
CA GLY A 238 -8.37 2.32 -17.31
C GLY A 238 -7.45 2.55 -16.11
N GLN A 239 -6.48 3.47 -16.20
CA GLN A 239 -5.58 3.86 -15.10
C GLN A 239 -5.83 5.28 -14.60
N SER A 240 -6.92 5.92 -15.06
CA SER A 240 -7.39 7.20 -14.53
C SER A 240 -8.41 6.95 -13.42
N GLU A 241 -8.28 7.62 -12.28
CA GLU A 241 -9.29 7.54 -11.23
C GLU A 241 -10.66 8.06 -11.69
N HIS A 242 -10.71 8.98 -12.67
CA HIS A 242 -11.98 9.43 -13.26
C HIS A 242 -12.75 8.30 -13.93
N ASN A 243 -12.08 7.23 -14.39
CA ASN A 243 -12.76 6.05 -14.93
C ASN A 243 -13.57 5.29 -13.86
N SER A 244 -13.28 5.51 -12.57
CA SER A 244 -14.00 4.88 -11.45
C SER A 244 -15.26 5.62 -10.98
N ALA A 245 -15.41 6.89 -11.38
CA ALA A 245 -16.39 7.83 -10.81
C ALA A 245 -16.26 8.03 -9.28
N LEU A 246 -15.05 7.81 -8.73
CA LEU A 246 -14.65 8.13 -7.35
C LEU A 246 -13.82 9.42 -7.24
N ALA A 247 -13.39 9.99 -8.36
CA ALA A 247 -12.62 11.23 -8.41
C ALA A 247 -13.48 12.41 -8.90
N VAL A 248 -13.20 13.59 -8.35
CA VAL A 248 -13.78 14.85 -8.77
C VAL A 248 -12.69 15.93 -8.75
N ASP A 249 -12.53 16.61 -9.87
CA ASP A 249 -11.71 17.81 -9.98
C ASP A 249 -12.57 19.00 -9.59
N VAL A 250 -12.06 19.89 -8.75
CA VAL A 250 -12.82 21.04 -8.24
C VAL A 250 -12.15 22.39 -8.50
N THR A 251 -12.96 23.43 -8.51
CA THR A 251 -12.50 24.80 -8.29
C THR A 251 -13.21 25.41 -7.07
N ILE A 252 -12.61 26.46 -6.51
CA ILE A 252 -13.17 27.26 -5.43
C ILE A 252 -13.49 28.64 -5.99
N ASN A 253 -14.73 29.12 -5.80
CA ASN A 253 -15.16 30.46 -6.20
C ASN A 253 -14.84 30.81 -7.67
N ASP A 254 -14.86 29.81 -8.55
CA ASP A 254 -14.55 29.94 -9.98
C ASP A 254 -13.11 30.45 -10.27
N GLU A 255 -12.20 30.28 -9.31
CA GLU A 255 -10.78 30.54 -9.48
C GLU A 255 -10.15 29.58 -10.49
N ASN A 256 -8.95 29.91 -10.98
CA ASN A 256 -8.18 29.05 -11.87
C ASN A 256 -7.88 27.72 -11.16
N PHE A 257 -8.45 26.62 -11.66
CA PHE A 257 -8.35 25.34 -10.97
C PHE A 257 -6.91 24.82 -10.82
N ASN A 258 -6.03 25.18 -11.76
CA ASN A 258 -4.60 24.82 -11.72
C ASN A 258 -3.83 25.56 -10.61
N GLU A 259 -4.48 26.51 -9.95
CA GLU A 259 -3.89 27.37 -8.93
C GLU A 259 -4.80 27.51 -7.71
N ILE A 260 -5.75 26.59 -7.50
CA ILE A 260 -6.70 26.71 -6.36
C ILE A 260 -5.99 26.68 -5.01
N GLU A 261 -4.76 26.16 -4.95
CA GLU A 261 -3.91 26.23 -3.76
C GLU A 261 -3.55 27.67 -3.34
N LYS A 262 -3.67 28.64 -4.27
CA LYS A 262 -3.48 30.06 -3.98
C LYS A 262 -4.74 30.72 -3.42
N SER A 263 -5.89 30.04 -3.44
CA SER A 263 -7.13 30.54 -2.85
C SER A 263 -6.96 30.74 -1.35
N VAL A 264 -7.50 31.84 -0.83
CA VAL A 264 -7.58 32.07 0.63
C VAL A 264 -8.43 31.03 1.36
N HIS A 265 -9.20 30.22 0.62
CA HIS A 265 -10.09 29.19 1.15
C HIS A 265 -9.54 27.76 0.99
N TYR A 266 -8.33 27.60 0.42
CA TYR A 266 -7.79 26.27 0.15
C TYR A 266 -7.53 25.46 1.43
N ASP A 267 -7.01 26.11 2.47
CA ASP A 267 -6.77 25.47 3.77
C ASP A 267 -8.07 24.95 4.39
N TRP A 268 -9.17 25.68 4.22
CA TRP A 268 -10.49 25.22 4.66
C TRP A 268 -10.89 23.94 3.92
N LEU A 269 -10.69 23.90 2.59
CA LEU A 269 -10.99 22.70 1.80
C LEU A 269 -10.20 21.50 2.33
N LEU A 270 -8.88 21.62 2.47
CA LEU A 270 -8.02 20.52 2.94
C LEU A 270 -8.36 20.03 4.35
N GLN A 271 -8.76 20.93 5.25
CA GLN A 271 -9.18 20.57 6.61
C GLN A 271 -10.49 19.78 6.63
N HIS A 272 -11.38 20.01 5.67
CA HIS A 272 -12.74 19.47 5.70
C HIS A 272 -13.02 18.31 4.74
N ILE A 273 -12.26 18.14 3.65
CA ILE A 273 -12.52 17.06 2.66
C ILE A 273 -12.62 15.66 3.30
N SER A 274 -11.79 15.38 4.31
CA SER A 274 -11.77 14.06 4.98
C SER A 274 -13.03 13.77 5.80
N ASP A 275 -13.71 14.80 6.31
CA ASP A 275 -15.00 14.65 7.01
C ASP A 275 -16.11 14.14 6.09
N TYR A 276 -15.94 14.34 4.79
CA TYR A 276 -16.86 13.90 3.75
C TYR A 276 -16.34 12.67 3.00
N GLY A 277 -15.17 12.14 3.36
CA GLY A 277 -14.62 10.92 2.77
C GLY A 277 -13.73 11.15 1.55
N PHE A 278 -13.29 12.39 1.33
CA PHE A 278 -12.35 12.75 0.27
C PHE A 278 -10.94 12.97 0.80
N ILE A 279 -9.95 12.71 -0.04
CA ILE A 279 -8.55 13.05 0.18
C ILE A 279 -8.05 13.91 -0.99
N LEU A 280 -7.03 14.73 -0.74
CA LEU A 280 -6.20 15.28 -1.81
C LEU A 280 -5.37 14.13 -2.38
N ARG A 281 -5.63 13.76 -3.63
CA ARG A 281 -5.09 12.49 -4.18
C ARG A 281 -3.59 12.56 -4.47
N TYR A 282 -3.12 13.72 -4.93
CA TYR A 282 -1.75 13.94 -5.39
C TYR A 282 -1.13 15.14 -4.67
N PRO A 283 -0.63 14.98 -3.43
CA PRO A 283 0.08 16.02 -2.68
C PRO A 283 1.44 16.39 -3.29
N GLU A 284 1.90 17.62 -3.04
CA GLU A 284 3.15 18.15 -3.59
C GLU A 284 4.40 17.38 -3.14
N ASP A 285 4.44 16.94 -1.88
CA ASP A 285 5.55 16.21 -1.28
C ASP A 285 5.51 14.69 -1.58
N LYS A 286 4.56 14.22 -2.40
CA LYS A 286 4.29 12.80 -2.67
C LYS A 286 4.35 12.42 -4.15
N VAL A 287 5.00 13.24 -4.97
CA VAL A 287 5.19 12.98 -6.41
C VAL A 287 5.92 11.65 -6.66
N ASP A 288 6.97 11.36 -5.90
CA ASP A 288 7.75 10.12 -6.04
C ASP A 288 6.99 8.86 -5.60
N VAL A 289 5.93 9.03 -4.81
CA VAL A 289 5.09 7.93 -4.31
C VAL A 289 3.93 7.65 -5.26
N THR A 290 3.22 8.71 -5.68
CA THR A 290 2.02 8.56 -6.52
C THR A 290 2.36 8.43 -8.01
N GLY A 291 3.51 8.96 -8.43
CA GLY A 291 3.92 9.05 -9.82
C GLY A 291 3.20 10.13 -10.62
N TYR A 292 2.43 11.01 -9.97
CA TYR A 292 1.74 12.15 -10.58
C TYR A 292 2.28 13.45 -9.99
N GLN A 293 2.18 14.55 -10.74
CA GLN A 293 2.54 15.87 -10.23
C GLN A 293 1.52 16.32 -9.18
N TYR A 294 1.85 17.40 -8.47
CA TYR A 294 0.90 18.04 -7.57
C TYR A 294 -0.36 18.45 -8.33
N GLU A 295 -1.53 18.00 -7.85
CA GLU A 295 -2.82 18.40 -8.39
C GLU A 295 -3.69 18.89 -7.24
N SER A 296 -3.65 20.20 -7.00
CA SER A 296 -4.33 20.84 -5.87
C SER A 296 -5.86 20.64 -5.89
N TRP A 297 -6.42 20.39 -7.07
CA TRP A 297 -7.85 20.26 -7.36
C TRP A 297 -8.41 18.82 -7.35
N HIS A 298 -7.56 17.78 -7.43
CA HIS A 298 -8.03 16.41 -7.63
C HIS A 298 -8.40 15.77 -6.29
N LEU A 299 -9.70 15.62 -6.05
CA LEU A 299 -10.24 14.96 -4.86
C LEU A 299 -10.64 13.52 -5.15
N ARG A 300 -10.16 12.59 -4.33
CA ARG A 300 -10.49 11.16 -4.41
C ARG A 300 -11.36 10.73 -3.23
N TYR A 301 -12.53 10.16 -3.51
CA TYR A 301 -13.37 9.54 -2.49
C TYR A 301 -12.85 8.15 -2.10
N VAL A 302 -12.71 7.93 -0.79
CA VAL A 302 -12.21 6.70 -0.17
C VAL A 302 -13.09 6.26 1.01
N GLY A 303 -14.21 6.96 1.25
CA GLY A 303 -15.03 6.79 2.44
C GLY A 303 -14.45 7.51 3.67
N LYS A 304 -15.34 7.87 4.61
CA LYS A 304 -14.98 8.75 5.76
C LYS A 304 -13.89 8.20 6.67
N ALA A 305 -13.96 6.91 7.01
CA ALA A 305 -13.00 6.30 7.93
C ALA A 305 -11.58 6.34 7.34
N ALA A 306 -11.42 5.82 6.13
CA ALA A 306 -10.13 5.80 5.46
C ALA A 306 -9.62 7.21 5.15
N ALA A 307 -10.47 8.15 4.71
CA ALA A 307 -10.03 9.52 4.45
C ALA A 307 -9.42 10.17 5.69
N LYS A 308 -10.06 10.01 6.85
CA LYS A 308 -9.55 10.52 8.13
C LYS A 308 -8.25 9.83 8.53
N ASP A 309 -8.15 8.52 8.36
CA ASP A 309 -6.94 7.77 8.70
C ASP A 309 -5.76 8.13 7.78
N ILE A 310 -6.01 8.35 6.50
CA ILE A 310 -5.02 8.79 5.50
C ILE A 310 -4.49 10.18 5.88
N VAL A 311 -5.39 11.14 6.10
CA VAL A 311 -5.01 12.51 6.48
C VAL A 311 -4.27 12.55 7.81
N LYS A 312 -4.77 11.84 8.83
CA LYS A 312 -4.14 11.79 10.16
C LYS A 312 -2.72 11.25 10.11
N GLN A 313 -2.45 10.28 9.23
CA GLN A 313 -1.14 9.65 9.10
C GLN A 313 -0.23 10.33 8.06
N GLY A 314 -0.72 11.34 7.32
CA GLY A 314 0.05 11.98 6.25
C GLY A 314 0.39 11.02 5.10
N LEU A 315 -0.51 10.08 4.81
CA LEU A 315 -0.31 9.08 3.76
C LEU A 315 -0.99 9.51 2.46
N THR A 316 -0.54 8.91 1.36
CA THR A 316 -1.28 8.80 0.10
C THR A 316 -2.23 7.58 0.15
N LEU A 317 -3.15 7.47 -0.81
CA LEU A 317 -3.91 6.23 -0.98
C LEU A 317 -2.99 5.04 -1.30
N ASP A 318 -1.94 5.26 -2.11
CA ASP A 318 -0.95 4.24 -2.46
C ASP A 318 -0.29 3.64 -1.21
N GLU A 319 0.24 4.49 -0.32
CA GLU A 319 0.84 4.06 0.95
C GLU A 319 -0.19 3.40 1.87
N TYR A 320 -1.40 3.94 1.96
CA TYR A 320 -2.46 3.39 2.80
C TYR A 320 -2.86 1.98 2.39
N ILE A 321 -2.99 1.72 1.08
CA ILE A 321 -3.28 0.37 0.56
C ILE A 321 -2.07 -0.56 0.71
N ALA A 322 -0.86 -0.06 0.46
CA ALA A 322 0.36 -0.83 0.62
C ALA A 322 0.64 -1.25 2.08
N ARG A 323 0.10 -0.50 3.05
CA ARG A 323 0.19 -0.77 4.49
C ARG A 323 -1.02 -1.52 5.07
N LYS A 324 -1.97 -1.97 4.26
CA LYS A 324 -3.04 -2.85 4.73
C LYS A 324 -2.44 -4.16 5.24
N ASP A 325 -2.86 -4.54 6.44
CA ASP A 325 -2.46 -5.76 7.14
C ASP A 325 -2.74 -7.00 6.27
N VAL A 326 -1.76 -7.88 6.14
CA VAL A 326 -1.87 -9.11 5.33
C VAL A 326 -2.44 -10.29 6.12
N GLU A 327 -2.62 -10.16 7.44
CA GLU A 327 -3.13 -11.20 8.33
C GLU A 327 -4.64 -11.08 8.65
N LYS A 328 -5.36 -10.16 7.98
CA LYS A 328 -6.81 -9.94 8.19
C LYS A 328 -7.72 -10.72 7.25
#